data_AF-A0A2V4HJW7-F1
#
_entry.id   AF-A0A2V4HJW7-F1
#
_cell.length_a   1.000
_cell.length_b   1.000
_cell.length_c   1.000
_cell.angle_alpha   90.00
_cell.angle_beta   90.00
_cell.angle_gamma   90.00
#
_symmetry.space_group_name_H-M   'P 1'
#
loop_
_entity.id
_entity.type
_entity.pdbx_description
1 polymer ?
#
loop_
_entity_poly.entity_id
_entity_poly.type
_entity_poly.pdbx_seq_one_letter_code
_entity_poly.pdbx_strand_id
1 'polypeptide(L)' 'MNTKYLIAGILIVIPFIVYFAIPTYNRVNPEIGGLTFFYWYQTLWLGISALLFGIAAYILDREVKQ' A
#
# COMPACT_ATOMS: atom_id res chain seq x y z
N MET A 1 2.14 -7.79 -23.32
CA MET A 1 2.39 -7.62 -21.87
C MET A 1 1.26 -8.33 -21.14
N ASN A 2 1.55 -9.33 -20.33
CA ASN A 2 0.49 -10.11 -19.69
C ASN A 2 -0.19 -9.26 -18.61
N THR A 3 -1.50 -9.08 -18.75
CA THR A 3 -2.34 -8.18 -17.95
C THR A 3 -2.20 -8.45 -16.45
N LYS A 4 -1.97 -9.71 -16.05
CA LYS A 4 -1.80 -10.08 -14.63
C LYS A 4 -0.54 -9.48 -14.02
N TYR A 5 0.59 -9.49 -14.74
CA TYR A 5 1.83 -8.84 -14.28
C TYR A 5 1.68 -7.33 -14.22
N LEU A 6 0.92 -6.72 -15.15
CA LEU A 6 0.61 -5.30 -15.07
C LEU A 6 -0.19 -4.97 -13.81
N ILE A 7 -1.23 -5.76 -13.51
CA ILE A 7 -2.04 -5.58 -12.30
C ILE A 7 -1.17 -5.74 -11.04
N ALA A 8 -0.37 -6.81 -10.95
CA ALA A 8 0.52 -7.02 -9.82
C ALA A 8 1.54 -5.87 -9.65
N GLY A 9 2.11 -5.39 -10.75
CA GLY A 9 3.02 -4.24 -10.74
C GLY A 9 2.35 -2.97 -10.21
N ILE A 10 1.12 -2.67 -10.65
CA ILE A 10 0.34 -1.53 -10.14
C ILE A 10 0.09 -1.65 -8.64
N LEU A 11 -0.38 -2.83 -8.18
CA LEU A 11 -0.65 -3.08 -6.76
C LEU A 11 0.60 -2.87 -5.88
N ILE A 12 1.78 -3.28 -6.38
CA ILE A 12 3.06 -3.11 -5.69
C ILE A 12 3.49 -1.64 -5.65
N VAL A 13 3.26 -0.87 -6.71
CA VAL A 13 3.71 0.54 -6.81
C VAL A 13 2.87 1.48 -5.93
N ILE A 14 1.58 1.19 -5.71
CA ILE A 14 0.67 2.04 -4.92
C ILE A 14 1.23 2.39 -3.53
N PRO A 15 1.67 1.41 -2.69
CA PRO A 15 2.30 1.71 -1.40
C PRO A 15 3.45 2.71 -1.47
N PHE A 16 4.35 2.59 -2.45
CA PHE A 16 5.50 3.48 -2.57
C PHE A 16 5.09 4.92 -2.87
N ILE A 17 4.11 5.11 -3.77
CA ILE A 17 3.58 6.44 -4.08
C ILE A 17 3.02 7.10 -2.82
N VAL A 18 2.27 6.34 -2.02
CA VAL A 18 1.70 6.84 -0.77
C VAL A 18 2.79 7.20 0.23
N TYR A 19 3.76 6.32 0.48
CA TYR A 19 4.83 6.58 1.44
C TYR A 19 5.80 7.69 1.02
N PHE A 20 5.92 7.98 -0.27
CA PHE A 20 6.69 9.13 -0.76
C PHE A 20 5.90 10.45 -0.74
N ALA A 21 4.57 10.40 -0.67
CA ALA A 21 3.73 11.58 -0.53
C ALA A 21 3.73 12.16 0.90
N ILE A 22 4.88 12.16 1.59
CA ILE A 22 5.06 12.58 2.99
C ILE A 22 4.37 13.91 3.32
N PRO A 23 4.48 14.98 2.50
CA PRO A 23 3.83 16.26 2.82
C PRO A 23 2.30 16.17 2.94
N THR A 24 1.68 15.13 2.36
CA THR A 24 0.21 14.96 2.40
C THR A 24 -0.29 14.48 3.76
N TYR A 25 0.57 13.83 4.56
CA TYR A 25 0.19 13.27 5.86
C TYR A 25 1.13 13.59 7.02
N ASN A 26 2.23 14.30 6.78
CA ASN A 26 3.09 14.81 7.85
C ASN A 26 2.47 16.04 8.53
N ARG A 27 1.43 15.80 9.33
CA ARG A 27 0.76 16.81 10.15
C ARG A 27 0.27 16.20 11.47
N VAL A 28 -0.01 17.06 12.42
CA VAL A 28 -0.50 16.67 13.76
C VAL A 28 -1.98 16.28 13.69
N ASN A 29 -2.81 17.16 13.15
CA ASN A 29 -4.25 16.97 13.08
C ASN A 29 -4.72 16.38 11.74
N PRO A 30 -5.78 15.56 11.73
CA PRO A 30 -6.58 15.13 12.87
C PRO A 30 -5.87 14.05 13.72
N GLU A 31 -6.07 14.12 15.02
CA GLU A 31 -5.61 13.11 15.97
C GLU A 31 -6.69 12.06 16.25
N ILE A 32 -6.28 10.81 16.44
CA ILE A 32 -7.17 9.72 16.86
C ILE A 32 -6.59 9.13 18.15
N GLY A 33 -7.29 9.33 19.28
CA GLY A 33 -6.84 8.81 20.58
C GLY A 33 -5.45 9.30 21.00
N GLY A 34 -5.08 10.53 20.62
CA GLY A 34 -3.75 11.12 20.87
C GLY A 34 -2.66 10.70 19.88
N LEU A 35 -2.98 9.87 18.88
CA LEU A 35 -2.08 9.59 17.76
C LEU A 35 -2.24 10.67 16.68
N THR A 36 -1.14 11.28 16.28
CA THR A 36 -1.13 12.27 15.19
C THR A 36 -1.48 11.67 13.84
N PHE A 37 -1.92 12.52 12.90
CA PHE A 37 -2.24 12.10 11.54
C PHE A 37 -1.13 11.30 10.88
N PHE A 38 0.12 11.72 11.07
CA PHE A 38 1.28 11.00 10.56
C PHE A 38 1.30 9.52 10.99
N TYR A 39 1.12 9.23 12.27
CA TYR A 39 1.25 7.87 12.80
C TYR A 39 0.08 6.97 12.44
N TRP A 40 -1.16 7.44 12.64
CA TRP A 40 -2.31 6.57 12.40
C TRP A 40 -2.52 6.33 10.91
N TYR A 41 -2.24 7.34 10.06
CA TYR A 41 -2.33 7.18 8.61
C TYR A 41 -1.31 6.17 8.10
N GLN A 42 -0.05 6.25 8.57
CA GLN A 42 0.97 5.26 8.21
C GLN A 42 0.64 3.85 8.70
N THR A 43 0.06 3.73 9.90
CA THR A 43 -0.37 2.43 10.46
C THR A 43 -1.51 1.82 9.66
N LEU A 44 -2.50 2.63 9.25
CA LEU A 44 -3.57 2.18 8.35
C LEU A 44 -2.99 1.70 7.02
N TRP A 45 -2.08 2.49 6.44
CA TRP A 45 -1.43 2.14 5.18
C TRP A 45 -0.48 0.95 5.27
N LEU A 46 0.06 0.63 6.44
CA LEU A 46 0.83 -0.59 6.66
C LEU A 46 -0.06 -1.82 6.42
N GLY A 47 -1.27 -1.83 6.98
CA GLY A 47 -2.24 -2.90 6.76
C GLY A 47 -2.72 -2.99 5.32
N ILE A 48 -3.03 -1.85 4.69
CA ILE A 48 -3.42 -1.79 3.27
C ILE A 48 -2.28 -2.30 2.38
N SER A 49 -1.04 -1.93 2.66
CA SER A 49 0.14 -2.37 1.89
C SER A 49 0.35 -3.87 1.99
N ALA A 50 0.19 -4.45 3.19
CA ALA A 50 0.24 -5.90 3.37
C ALA A 50 -0.83 -6.62 2.52
N LEU A 51 -2.05 -6.08 2.47
CA LEU A 51 -3.13 -6.61 1.62
C LEU A 51 -2.78 -6.51 0.14
N LEU A 52 -2.32 -5.35 -0.33
CA LEU A 52 -1.94 -5.13 -1.73
C LEU A 52 -0.81 -6.05 -2.17
N PHE A 53 0.24 -6.19 -1.36
CA PHE A 53 1.33 -7.13 -1.63
C PHE A 53 0.87 -8.59 -1.58
N GLY A 54 0.00 -8.95 -0.64
CA GLY A 54 -0.59 -10.29 -0.57
C GLY A 54 -1.39 -10.65 -1.82
N ILE A 55 -2.22 -9.74 -2.32
CA ILE A 55 -2.99 -9.93 -3.55
C ILE A 55 -2.05 -10.02 -4.77
N ALA A 56 -1.05 -9.15 -4.86
CA ALA A 56 -0.07 -9.19 -5.94
C ALA A 56 0.70 -10.53 -5.95
N ALA A 57 1.16 -10.99 -4.78
CA ALA A 57 1.83 -12.27 -4.63
C ALA A 57 0.93 -13.44 -5.03
N TYR A 58 -0.34 -13.41 -4.63
CA TYR A 58 -1.32 -14.43 -5.02
C TYR A 58 -1.53 -14.48 -6.54
N ILE A 59 -1.67 -13.33 -7.21
CA ILE A 59 -1.82 -13.26 -8.67
C ILE A 59 -0.58 -13.84 -9.37
N LEU A 60 0.61 -13.48 -8.89
CA LEU A 60 1.87 -13.95 -9.47
C LEU A 60 2.10 -15.45 -9.27
N ASP A 61 1.83 -16.00 -8.08
CA ASP A 61 1.93 -17.44 -7.81
C ASP A 61 1.00 -18.26 -8.71
N ARG A 62 -0.21 -17.75 -8.96
CA ARG A 62 -1.18 -18.41 -9.85
C ARG A 62 -0.74 -18.37 -11.31
N GLU A 63 -0.03 -17.33 -11.74
CA GLU A 63 0.49 -17.26 -13.11
C GLU A 63 1.71 -18.17 -13.31
N VAL A 64 2.60 -18.26 -12.32
CA VAL A 64 3.78 -19.14 -12.39
C VAL A 64 3.41 -20.62 -12.44
N LYS A 65 2.28 -21.00 -11.83
CA LYS A 65 1.78 -22.38 -11.81
C LYS A 65 0.96 -22.78 -13.05
N GLN A 66 0.59 -21.83 -13.91
CA GLN A 66 -0.14 -22.10 -15.17
C GLN A 66 0.85 -22.34 -16.31
#